data_AF-A0A8S9I843-F1
#
_entry.id   AF-A0A8S9I843-F1
#
_cell.length_a   1.000
_cell.length_b   1.000
_cell.length_c   1.000
_cell.angle_alpha   90.00
_cell.angle_beta   90.00
_cell.angle_gamma   90.00
#
_symmetry.space_group_name_H-M   'P 1'
#
loop_
_entity.id
_entity.type
_entity.pdbx_description
1 polymer ?
#
loop_
_entity_poly.entity_id
_entity_poly.type
_entity_poly.pdbx_seq_one_letter_code
_entity_poly.pdbx_strand_id
1 'polypeptide(L)'
;MQILFVLCRVEARQSAGYCAMYDICGARSDGKVLNCPFNIPAVKPDDLLSSKIQSLCPTITGDVCCTETQFDTLRSQVQQHFTSTESCLSAFKGPLDPTTALGGFSGNSYSEASAFIVTYPVDNAVDNEGNKTEKAVAWEKAFIQLAKDELLPMVKSKGLTLSFSSESSIEEELKRESTADVITIAISYLVMFAYISLALGDAPRLNSFYITSKVLLGLSGVILVMLSVLGSVGFFSAVGMKSTLIIMEVIPFLVLAVGVDNMCILVHAVKRQEQDLLLERRISNALMEVGPSITLASLAEILAFAVGAYIKMPAVRVFSMFAALAVLLDFILQVTAFVALIVFDFKRTEDKRVDCFPCIKKPQSSYSSDKAAVFAVCLIITCSFWSSAIILLVIAMIIIDLLGVMAVFHIQLNALSVVNLIMSVGIAVEFCVHITHAFSISSGDRNQRMKEALGGMGASVFSGITLTKLVGVIVLGFSRSEVFVVYYFKMYLALVLLGFLHGLVFLPVFLSMFGPAPRHVEGDRQDHRPSVSSLP
;
A
#
# COMPACT_ATOMS: atom_id res chain seq x y z
N MET A 1 1.89 -4.61 29.44
CA MET A 1 1.88 -3.41 30.31
C MET A 1 1.68 -2.22 29.39
N GLN A 2 0.43 -1.80 29.22
CA GLN A 2 0.03 -0.71 28.32
C GLN A 2 0.12 0.61 29.08
N ILE A 3 0.77 1.60 28.48
CA ILE A 3 1.11 2.89 29.10
C ILE A 3 0.35 3.98 28.35
N LEU A 4 -0.33 4.84 29.11
CA LEU A 4 -1.24 5.90 28.66
C LEU A 4 -0.70 7.23 29.21
N PHE A 5 -0.49 8.25 28.39
CA PHE A 5 0.05 9.54 28.87
C PHE A 5 -1.00 10.68 28.77
N VAL A 6 -1.03 11.60 29.74
CA VAL A 6 -1.79 12.87 29.71
C VAL A 6 -0.79 14.02 29.95
N LEU A 7 -1.08 15.29 29.67
CA LEU A 7 -0.14 16.40 29.94
C LEU A 7 -0.94 17.73 30.17
N CYS A 8 -0.61 18.60 31.16
CA CYS A 8 -1.27 19.89 31.47
C CYS A 8 -0.44 20.88 32.34
N ARG A 9 -0.39 22.20 32.05
CA ARG A 9 0.45 23.24 32.75
C ARG A 9 -0.37 24.32 33.47
N VAL A 10 0.17 24.96 34.52
CA VAL A 10 -0.44 26.12 35.23
C VAL A 10 0.62 27.16 35.61
N GLU A 11 0.30 28.46 35.49
CA GLU A 11 1.09 29.61 36.00
C GLU A 11 0.25 30.44 37.01
N ALA A 12 0.91 31.07 38.00
CA ALA A 12 0.28 31.88 39.04
C ALA A 12 0.90 33.31 39.13
N ARG A 13 0.06 34.30 39.47
CA ARG A 13 0.39 35.75 39.60
C ARG A 13 0.83 36.12 41.03
N GLN A 14 2.04 36.67 41.19
CA GLN A 14 2.49 37.46 42.35
C GLN A 14 3.40 38.61 41.89
N SER A 15 3.39 39.76 42.58
CA SER A 15 4.29 40.89 42.32
C SER A 15 5.62 40.72 43.06
N ALA A 16 6.74 40.85 42.35
CA ALA A 16 8.08 40.63 42.91
C ALA A 16 8.43 41.62 44.04
N GLY A 17 9.07 41.11 45.11
CA GLY A 17 9.66 41.92 46.20
C GLY A 17 8.77 42.15 47.43
N TYR A 18 7.56 41.60 47.47
CA TYR A 18 6.62 41.75 48.59
C TYR A 18 6.24 40.40 49.20
N CYS A 19 6.11 40.37 50.52
CA CYS A 19 5.67 39.23 51.30
C CYS A 19 4.15 39.17 51.34
N ALA A 20 3.57 38.03 50.99
CA ALA A 20 2.12 37.79 51.14
C ALA A 20 1.73 37.53 52.61
N MET A 21 2.67 37.04 53.42
CA MET A 21 2.52 36.81 54.85
C MET A 21 3.82 37.13 55.59
N TYR A 22 3.71 37.65 56.82
CA TYR A 22 4.86 37.97 57.67
C TYR A 22 4.44 37.97 59.15
N ASP A 23 5.21 37.31 60.02
CA ASP A 23 4.97 37.13 61.45
C ASP A 23 3.73 36.28 61.87
N ILE A 24 3.61 35.94 63.15
CA ILE A 24 2.53 35.15 63.77
C ILE A 24 1.60 36.08 64.57
N CYS A 25 0.29 36.08 64.29
CA CYS A 25 -0.70 36.95 64.97
C CYS A 25 -1.80 36.19 65.68
N GLY A 26 -1.77 34.86 65.67
CA GLY A 26 -2.78 34.08 66.39
C GLY A 26 -2.44 32.62 66.50
N ALA A 27 -3.27 31.91 67.27
CA ALA A 27 -3.28 30.46 67.35
C ALA A 27 -4.70 29.96 67.10
N ARG A 28 -4.81 28.87 66.36
CA ARG A 28 -6.06 28.14 66.09
C ARG A 28 -6.40 27.24 67.28
N SER A 29 -7.66 26.84 67.38
CA SER A 29 -8.19 26.00 68.49
C SER A 29 -7.54 24.62 68.63
N ASP A 30 -6.75 24.19 67.65
CA ASP A 30 -5.96 22.95 67.64
C ASP A 30 -4.49 23.16 68.09
N GLY A 31 -4.16 24.36 68.58
CA GLY A 31 -2.83 24.71 69.07
C GLY A 31 -1.83 25.12 67.99
N LYS A 32 -2.24 25.21 66.71
CA LYS A 32 -1.36 25.63 65.61
C LYS A 32 -1.34 27.15 65.44
N VAL A 33 -0.17 27.71 65.16
CA VAL A 33 0.03 29.15 64.94
C VAL A 33 -0.49 29.60 63.56
N LEU A 34 -0.95 30.85 63.47
CA LEU A 34 -1.46 31.50 62.26
C LEU A 34 -0.52 32.62 61.83
N ASN A 35 -0.09 32.57 60.58
CA ASN A 35 0.72 33.63 59.96
C ASN A 35 -0.16 34.82 59.57
N CYS A 36 0.39 36.02 59.68
CA CYS A 36 -0.34 37.23 59.37
C CYS A 36 -0.30 37.55 57.88
N PRO A 37 -1.45 37.91 57.27
CA PRO A 37 -1.51 38.36 55.89
C PRO A 37 -1.12 39.84 55.79
N PHE A 38 0.14 40.16 56.09
CA PHE A 38 0.69 41.51 55.92
C PHE A 38 1.43 41.60 54.60
N ASN A 39 1.01 42.54 53.76
CA ASN A 39 1.69 42.88 52.51
C ASN A 39 2.81 43.88 52.80
N ILE A 40 3.98 43.36 53.17
CA ILE A 40 5.17 44.17 53.48
C ILE A 40 6.32 43.84 52.52
N PRO A 41 7.28 44.76 52.32
CA PRO A 41 8.50 44.47 51.57
C PRO A 41 9.29 43.34 52.25
N ALA A 42 9.98 42.51 51.45
CA ALA A 42 10.88 41.50 52.00
C ALA A 42 11.98 42.14 52.86
N VAL A 43 12.32 41.49 53.97
CA VAL A 43 13.23 42.03 54.98
C VAL A 43 14.53 41.25 54.97
N LYS A 44 15.67 41.95 55.04
CA LYS A 44 16.99 41.32 55.15
C LYS A 44 17.13 40.65 56.53
N PRO A 45 17.45 39.35 56.60
CA PRO A 45 17.58 38.65 57.88
C PRO A 45 18.87 39.04 58.61
N ASP A 46 18.82 39.03 59.95
CA ASP A 46 20.00 39.15 60.81
C ASP A 46 20.95 37.95 60.65
N ASP A 47 22.24 38.11 60.96
CA ASP A 47 23.28 37.08 60.75
C ASP A 47 22.92 35.72 61.39
N LEU A 48 22.30 35.75 62.58
CA LEU A 48 21.84 34.55 63.28
C LEU A 48 20.70 33.84 62.52
N LEU A 49 19.70 34.59 62.06
CA LEU A 49 18.58 34.04 61.29
C LEU A 49 19.03 33.55 59.91
N SER A 50 19.95 34.28 59.27
CA SER A 50 20.56 33.86 58.00
C SER A 50 21.27 32.51 58.14
N SER A 51 22.01 32.28 59.23
CA SER A 51 22.67 30.99 59.50
C SER A 51 21.67 29.85 59.73
N LYS A 52 20.56 30.11 60.45
CA LYS A 52 19.47 29.15 60.68
C LYS A 52 18.78 28.78 59.37
N ILE A 53 18.50 29.75 58.51
CA ILE A 53 17.87 29.53 57.20
C ILE A 53 18.78 28.71 56.31
N GLN A 54 20.06 29.05 56.21
CA GLN A 54 21.03 28.31 55.39
C GLN A 54 21.21 26.86 55.85
N SER A 55 21.02 26.57 57.15
CA SER A 55 21.10 25.20 57.68
C SER A 55 20.00 24.27 57.17
N LEU A 56 18.85 24.82 56.77
CA LEU A 56 17.69 24.06 56.29
C LEU A 56 17.45 24.24 54.78
N CYS A 57 17.80 25.41 54.24
CA CYS A 57 17.57 25.83 52.86
C CYS A 57 18.79 26.60 52.33
N PRO A 58 19.88 25.91 51.95
CA PRO A 58 21.15 26.53 51.58
C PRO A 58 21.07 27.42 50.31
N THR A 59 20.00 27.29 49.53
CA THR A 59 19.79 28.02 48.28
C THR A 59 19.20 29.43 48.49
N ILE A 60 18.69 29.74 49.69
CA ILE A 60 18.08 31.06 49.98
C ILE A 60 19.20 32.03 50.37
N THR A 61 19.48 32.98 49.48
CA THR A 61 20.43 34.08 49.71
C THR A 61 19.76 35.40 49.31
N GLY A 62 19.30 36.18 50.29
CA GLY A 62 18.58 37.43 50.03
C GLY A 62 17.57 37.78 51.12
N ASP A 63 16.70 38.74 50.80
CA ASP A 63 15.62 39.18 51.68
C ASP A 63 14.56 38.08 51.84
N VAL A 64 14.04 37.94 53.06
CA VAL A 64 13.13 36.86 53.44
C VAL A 64 11.81 37.41 53.97
N CYS A 65 10.78 36.58 53.86
CA CYS A 65 9.42 36.88 54.28
C CYS A 65 9.02 36.10 55.54
N CYS A 66 9.93 35.96 56.49
CA CYS A 66 9.69 35.26 57.75
C CYS A 66 10.46 35.88 58.91
N THR A 67 9.90 35.73 60.11
CA THR A 67 10.60 36.02 61.38
C THR A 67 11.30 34.77 61.91
N GLU A 68 12.21 34.94 62.87
CA GLU A 68 12.93 33.81 63.50
C GLU A 68 11.98 32.82 64.18
N THR A 69 10.93 33.31 64.84
CA THR A 69 9.91 32.47 65.51
C THR A 69 9.06 31.69 64.50
N GLN A 70 8.73 32.29 63.36
CA GLN A 70 8.10 31.58 62.25
C GLN A 70 9.00 30.49 61.69
N PHE A 71 10.29 30.79 61.52
CA PHE A 71 11.25 29.84 61.00
C PHE A 71 11.47 28.66 61.96
N ASP A 72 11.61 28.92 63.26
CA ASP A 72 11.77 27.85 64.26
C ASP A 72 10.49 27.00 64.41
N THR A 73 9.31 27.61 64.28
CA THR A 73 8.04 26.87 64.24
C THR A 73 7.95 26.01 62.99
N LEU A 74 8.29 26.56 61.82
CA LEU A 74 8.37 25.81 60.56
C LEU A 74 9.36 24.66 60.67
N ARG A 75 10.55 24.89 61.22
CA ARG A 75 11.59 23.87 61.41
C ARG A 75 11.10 22.71 62.28
N SER A 76 10.43 23.00 63.40
CA SER A 76 9.88 21.97 64.28
C SER A 76 8.76 21.17 63.62
N GLN A 77 7.89 21.84 62.85
CA GLN A 77 6.81 21.19 62.09
C GLN A 77 7.33 20.38 60.90
N VAL A 78 8.35 20.87 60.19
CA VAL A 78 9.00 20.15 59.09
C VAL A 78 9.70 18.90 59.61
N GLN A 79 10.40 18.97 60.74
CA GLN A 79 11.02 17.79 61.37
C GLN A 79 9.99 16.78 61.89
N GLN A 80 8.82 17.22 62.36
CA GLN A 80 7.69 16.34 62.69
C GLN A 80 7.00 15.75 61.44
N HIS A 81 6.84 16.52 60.35
CA HIS A 81 6.18 16.05 59.13
C HIS A 81 6.99 15.03 58.31
N PHE A 82 8.32 15.04 58.42
CA PHE A 82 9.16 14.05 57.74
C PHE A 82 9.02 12.63 58.30
N THR A 83 8.47 12.46 59.51
CA THR A 83 8.48 11.16 60.21
C THR A 83 7.11 10.51 60.38
N SER A 84 6.00 11.19 60.05
CA SER A 84 4.66 10.60 60.15
C SER A 84 3.84 10.78 58.86
N THR A 85 3.83 9.74 58.02
CA THR A 85 2.61 9.26 57.33
C THR A 85 1.71 10.30 56.63
N GLU A 86 2.04 10.65 55.40
CA GLU A 86 1.32 10.03 54.27
C GLU A 86 2.39 9.44 53.36
N SER A 87 2.40 8.12 53.26
CA SER A 87 3.27 7.42 52.33
C SER A 87 3.13 8.04 50.94
N CYS A 88 4.23 8.51 50.33
CA CYS A 88 4.29 8.95 48.92
C CYS A 88 4.12 7.75 47.97
N LEU A 89 3.13 6.91 48.29
CA LEU A 89 2.67 5.76 47.56
C LEU A 89 1.38 6.18 46.86
N SER A 90 1.18 5.65 45.67
CA SER A 90 -0.05 5.78 44.91
C SER A 90 -1.26 5.20 45.67
N ALA A 91 -2.47 5.44 45.17
CA ALA A 91 -3.69 4.81 45.69
C ALA A 91 -3.64 3.27 45.68
N PHE A 92 -2.81 2.67 44.81
CA PHE A 92 -2.55 1.22 44.77
C PHE A 92 -1.36 0.77 45.65
N LYS A 93 -0.87 1.66 46.54
CA LYS A 93 0.21 1.44 47.50
C LYS A 93 1.58 1.11 46.88
N GLY A 94 1.83 1.53 45.64
CA GLY A 94 3.12 1.42 44.97
C GLY A 94 3.87 2.76 44.89
N PRO A 95 5.20 2.78 44.76
CA PRO A 95 5.94 4.02 44.51
C PRO A 95 5.54 4.60 43.15
N LEU A 96 5.36 5.92 43.08
CA LEU A 96 5.11 6.64 41.83
C LEU A 96 6.39 7.37 41.42
N ASP A 97 6.95 6.98 40.28
CA ASP A 97 8.10 7.69 39.70
C ASP A 97 7.62 9.04 39.12
N PRO A 98 8.21 10.19 39.51
CA PRO A 98 7.84 11.50 38.96
C PRO A 98 7.86 11.55 37.43
N THR A 99 8.71 10.78 36.76
CA THR A 99 8.79 10.70 35.29
C THR A 99 7.54 10.07 34.64
N THR A 100 6.77 9.30 35.40
CA THR A 100 5.51 8.69 34.93
C THR A 100 4.30 9.59 35.11
N ALA A 101 4.41 10.65 35.92
CA ALA A 101 3.32 11.56 36.27
C ALA A 101 3.55 12.99 35.77
N LEU A 102 4.78 13.37 35.45
CA LEU A 102 5.17 14.70 34.98
C LEU A 102 5.97 14.61 33.69
N GLY A 103 5.83 15.59 32.80
CA GLY A 103 6.55 15.68 31.55
C GLY A 103 7.09 17.07 31.26
N GLY A 104 8.08 17.12 30.37
CA GLY A 104 8.67 18.36 29.86
C GLY A 104 9.37 19.21 30.92
N PHE A 105 10.19 18.57 31.75
CA PHE A 105 11.17 19.17 32.66
C PHE A 105 12.58 18.72 32.27
N SER A 106 13.62 19.41 32.76
CA SER A 106 15.03 19.06 32.50
C SER A 106 15.71 18.54 33.77
N GLY A 107 16.39 17.40 33.67
CA GLY A 107 17.11 16.80 34.81
C GLY A 107 16.16 16.42 35.96
N ASN A 108 16.46 16.89 37.18
CA ASN A 108 15.69 16.60 38.40
C ASN A 108 14.75 17.76 38.82
N SER A 109 14.56 18.77 37.97
CA SER A 109 13.74 19.95 38.27
C SER A 109 12.26 19.69 38.00
N TYR A 110 11.64 18.77 38.76
CA TYR A 110 10.23 18.36 38.56
C TYR A 110 9.23 19.52 38.72
N SER A 111 9.57 20.57 39.48
CA SER A 111 8.76 21.78 39.65
C SER A 111 8.56 22.59 38.37
N GLU A 112 9.43 22.41 37.38
CA GLU A 112 9.36 23.10 36.08
C GLU A 112 8.52 22.35 35.05
N ALA A 113 7.95 21.19 35.43
CA ALA A 113 7.19 20.33 34.53
C ALA A 113 6.14 21.13 33.77
N SER A 114 6.23 21.01 32.44
CA SER A 114 5.29 21.68 31.56
C SER A 114 4.00 20.90 31.42
N ALA A 115 3.93 19.67 31.92
CA ALA A 115 2.68 18.95 31.88
C ALA A 115 2.50 17.70 32.79
N PHE A 116 1.24 17.35 33.10
CA PHE A 116 0.80 16.19 33.93
C PHE A 116 0.28 14.94 33.20
N ILE A 117 0.86 13.79 33.52
CA ILE A 117 0.61 12.46 32.96
C ILE A 117 -0.31 11.62 33.83
N VAL A 118 -1.35 11.08 33.21
CA VAL A 118 -2.33 10.18 33.83
C VAL A 118 -2.35 8.90 33.02
N THR A 119 -1.87 7.82 33.64
CA THR A 119 -1.85 6.49 33.05
C THR A 119 -2.89 5.59 33.69
N TYR A 120 -3.79 5.02 32.89
CA TYR A 120 -4.67 3.95 33.32
C TYR A 120 -4.15 2.62 32.77
N PRO A 121 -3.36 1.86 33.55
CA PRO A 121 -2.95 0.53 33.13
C PRO A 121 -4.15 -0.42 33.19
N VAL A 122 -4.44 -1.07 32.08
CA VAL A 122 -5.49 -2.10 31.96
C VAL A 122 -4.81 -3.46 31.75
N ASP A 123 -5.35 -4.49 32.38
CA ASP A 123 -4.83 -5.86 32.24
C ASP A 123 -5.04 -6.38 30.82
N ASN A 124 -3.94 -6.78 30.18
CA ASN A 124 -3.99 -7.44 28.88
C ASN A 124 -3.98 -8.97 29.09
N ALA A 125 -5.15 -9.59 28.95
CA ALA A 125 -5.30 -11.04 29.06
C ALA A 125 -4.90 -11.73 27.74
N VAL A 126 -3.80 -12.48 27.76
CA VAL A 126 -3.41 -13.37 26.66
C VAL A 126 -4.15 -14.70 26.81
N ASP A 127 -5.48 -14.67 26.69
CA ASP A 127 -6.32 -15.86 26.86
C ASP A 127 -6.90 -16.31 25.52
N ASN A 128 -6.87 -17.62 25.24
CA ASN A 128 -7.37 -18.20 23.98
C ASN A 128 -8.90 -18.06 23.82
N GLU A 129 -9.62 -17.70 24.89
CA GLU A 129 -11.09 -17.57 24.94
C GLU A 129 -11.62 -16.14 24.70
N GLY A 130 -10.76 -15.11 24.54
CA GLY A 130 -11.12 -13.76 24.05
C GLY A 130 -12.02 -12.86 24.93
N ASN A 131 -12.81 -13.42 25.84
CA ASN A 131 -13.88 -12.70 26.56
C ASN A 131 -13.40 -11.57 27.50
N LYS A 132 -12.20 -11.67 28.07
CA LYS A 132 -11.68 -10.62 28.97
C LYS A 132 -11.13 -9.41 28.20
N THR A 133 -10.53 -9.67 27.04
CA THR A 133 -9.96 -8.64 26.16
C THR A 133 -11.06 -7.78 25.55
N GLU A 134 -12.22 -8.36 25.19
CA GLU A 134 -13.36 -7.60 24.68
C GLU A 134 -13.92 -6.58 25.69
N LYS A 135 -13.94 -6.93 26.99
CA LYS A 135 -14.37 -5.99 28.04
C LYS A 135 -13.41 -4.82 28.20
N ALA A 136 -12.11 -5.07 28.12
CA ALA A 136 -11.09 -4.03 28.16
C ALA A 136 -11.25 -3.07 26.96
N VAL A 137 -11.41 -3.62 25.75
CA VAL A 137 -11.65 -2.82 24.54
C VAL A 137 -12.96 -2.01 24.65
N ALA A 138 -14.04 -2.59 25.19
CA ALA A 138 -15.29 -1.85 25.39
C ALA A 138 -15.13 -0.67 26.38
N TRP A 139 -14.36 -0.86 27.45
CA TRP A 139 -14.04 0.21 28.40
C TRP A 139 -13.20 1.31 27.74
N GLU A 140 -12.18 0.94 26.94
CA GLU A 140 -11.37 1.91 26.20
C GLU A 140 -12.21 2.76 25.24
N LYS A 141 -13.17 2.15 24.52
CA LYS A 141 -14.07 2.90 23.63
C LYS A 141 -14.93 3.90 24.40
N ALA A 142 -15.49 3.49 25.54
CA ALA A 142 -16.27 4.38 26.40
C ALA A 142 -15.40 5.54 26.93
N PHE A 143 -14.15 5.27 27.29
CA PHE A 143 -13.20 6.29 27.71
C PHE A 143 -12.88 7.28 26.59
N ILE A 144 -12.59 6.81 25.36
CA ILE A 144 -12.36 7.68 24.21
C ILE A 144 -13.57 8.59 23.95
N GLN A 145 -14.77 8.03 24.05
CA GLN A 145 -16.00 8.79 23.85
C GLN A 145 -16.14 9.88 24.93
N LEU A 146 -15.95 9.53 26.20
CA LEU A 146 -15.91 10.48 27.31
C LEU A 146 -14.83 11.57 27.11
N ALA A 147 -13.65 11.17 26.63
CA ALA A 147 -12.54 12.08 26.39
C ALA A 147 -12.85 13.10 25.28
N LYS A 148 -13.51 12.66 24.21
CA LYS A 148 -13.92 13.51 23.08
C LYS A 148 -15.09 14.42 23.43
N ASP A 149 -16.13 13.85 24.02
CA ASP A 149 -17.44 14.51 24.16
C ASP A 149 -17.51 15.40 25.40
N GLU A 150 -16.81 15.05 26.50
CA GLU A 150 -16.91 15.76 27.77
C GLU A 150 -15.58 16.41 28.20
N LEU A 151 -14.47 15.65 28.21
CA LEU A 151 -13.20 16.16 28.75
C LEU A 151 -12.57 17.21 27.85
N LEU A 152 -12.51 16.98 26.54
CA LEU A 152 -11.96 17.92 25.56
C LEU A 152 -12.60 19.33 25.64
N PRO A 153 -13.93 19.48 25.60
CA PRO A 153 -14.56 20.79 25.72
C PRO A 153 -14.35 21.41 27.11
N MET A 154 -14.38 20.61 28.17
CA MET A 154 -14.11 21.09 29.54
C MET A 154 -12.70 21.67 29.67
N VAL A 155 -11.70 20.98 29.14
CA VAL A 155 -10.29 21.39 29.21
C VAL A 155 -10.03 22.60 28.32
N LYS A 156 -10.60 22.64 27.09
CA LYS A 156 -10.52 23.80 26.20
C LYS A 156 -11.14 25.06 26.83
N SER A 157 -12.25 24.93 27.56
CA SER A 157 -12.88 26.07 28.25
C SER A 157 -11.98 26.73 29.30
N LYS A 158 -11.01 25.97 29.85
CA LYS A 158 -10.03 26.45 30.83
C LYS A 158 -8.69 26.87 30.21
N GLY A 159 -8.60 26.93 28.87
CA GLY A 159 -7.37 27.30 28.17
C GLY A 159 -6.28 26.22 28.22
N LEU A 160 -6.65 24.97 28.48
CA LEU A 160 -5.76 23.84 28.58
C LEU A 160 -5.85 22.98 27.30
N THR A 161 -4.80 22.22 26.99
CA THR A 161 -4.78 21.29 25.85
C THR A 161 -4.78 19.85 26.35
N LEU A 162 -5.77 19.05 25.91
CA LEU A 162 -5.86 17.63 26.23
C LEU A 162 -5.42 16.78 25.03
N SER A 163 -4.48 15.88 25.26
CA SER A 163 -4.11 14.80 24.35
C SER A 163 -4.36 13.47 25.04
N PHE A 164 -4.94 12.51 24.32
CA PHE A 164 -5.22 11.17 24.82
C PHE A 164 -5.04 10.15 23.68
N SER A 165 -4.73 8.92 24.04
CA SER A 165 -4.69 7.76 23.16
C SER A 165 -5.23 6.55 23.93
N SER A 166 -5.54 5.46 23.26
CA SER A 166 -5.67 4.13 23.89
C SER A 166 -4.97 3.10 23.02
N GLU A 167 -4.79 1.87 23.49
CA GLU A 167 -4.22 0.82 22.65
C GLU A 167 -5.11 0.53 21.43
N SER A 168 -6.42 0.33 21.66
CA SER A 168 -7.37 0.04 20.58
C SER A 168 -7.59 1.22 19.62
N SER A 169 -7.34 2.46 20.05
CA SER A 169 -7.56 3.66 19.24
C SER A 169 -6.78 3.65 17.93
N ILE A 170 -5.59 3.04 17.91
CA ILE A 170 -4.75 2.96 16.70
C ILE A 170 -5.42 2.03 15.69
N GLU A 171 -5.81 0.82 16.11
CA GLU A 171 -6.46 -0.16 15.23
C GLU A 171 -7.80 0.37 14.68
N GLU A 172 -8.60 1.03 15.52
CA GLU A 172 -9.88 1.61 15.11
C GLU A 172 -9.71 2.76 14.11
N GLU A 173 -8.74 3.64 14.35
CA GLU A 173 -8.51 4.78 13.46
C GLU A 173 -7.95 4.31 12.10
N LEU A 174 -7.08 3.31 12.09
CA LEU A 174 -6.63 2.62 10.86
C LEU A 174 -7.80 1.99 10.10
N LYS A 175 -8.72 1.32 10.81
CA LYS A 175 -9.90 0.71 10.18
C LYS A 175 -10.85 1.77 9.63
N ARG A 176 -11.07 2.87 10.35
CA ARG A 176 -11.90 4.01 9.92
C ARG A 176 -11.37 4.61 8.63
N GLU A 177 -10.07 4.88 8.57
CA GLU A 177 -9.41 5.40 7.37
C GLU A 177 -9.54 4.44 6.17
N SER A 178 -9.23 3.15 6.34
CA SER A 178 -9.39 2.17 5.24
C SER A 178 -10.83 2.08 4.73
N THR A 179 -11.84 2.07 5.62
CA THR A 179 -13.25 2.01 5.17
C THR A 179 -13.67 3.24 4.36
N ALA A 180 -13.03 4.40 4.57
CA ALA A 180 -13.31 5.60 3.80
C ALA A 180 -12.79 5.51 2.36
N ASP A 181 -11.72 4.76 2.12
CA ASP A 181 -11.10 4.60 0.81
C ASP A 181 -11.78 3.54 -0.09
N VAL A 182 -12.61 2.67 0.48
CA VAL A 182 -13.35 1.63 -0.26
C VAL A 182 -14.15 2.21 -1.43
N ILE A 183 -14.75 3.40 -1.26
CA ILE A 183 -15.52 4.07 -2.32
C ILE A 183 -14.60 4.51 -3.46
N THR A 184 -13.46 5.12 -3.14
CA THR A 184 -12.47 5.58 -4.13
C THR A 184 -11.92 4.39 -4.94
N ILE A 185 -11.68 3.27 -4.26
CA ILE A 185 -11.25 2.01 -4.89
C ILE A 185 -12.36 1.43 -5.78
N ALA A 186 -13.62 1.44 -5.34
CA ALA A 186 -14.73 0.98 -6.18
C ALA A 186 -14.87 1.82 -7.46
N ILE A 187 -14.65 3.15 -7.36
CA ILE A 187 -14.63 4.04 -8.52
C ILE A 187 -13.47 3.71 -9.45
N SER A 188 -12.26 3.43 -8.93
CA SER A 188 -11.12 3.06 -9.77
C SER A 188 -11.38 1.79 -10.57
N TYR A 189 -12.02 0.78 -9.96
CA TYR A 189 -12.44 -0.43 -10.67
C TYR A 189 -13.51 -0.15 -11.73
N LEU A 190 -14.48 0.72 -11.46
CA LEU A 190 -15.51 1.08 -12.43
C LEU A 190 -14.92 1.82 -13.64
N VAL A 191 -13.99 2.75 -13.40
CA VAL A 191 -13.28 3.48 -14.45
C VAL A 191 -12.40 2.54 -15.27
N MET A 192 -11.68 1.62 -14.61
CA MET A 192 -10.87 0.62 -15.29
C MET A 192 -11.74 -0.29 -16.17
N PHE A 193 -12.87 -0.76 -15.65
CA PHE A 193 -13.85 -1.54 -16.43
C PHE A 193 -14.39 -0.78 -17.64
N ALA A 194 -14.75 0.50 -17.47
CA ALA A 194 -15.23 1.35 -18.55
C ALA A 194 -14.15 1.52 -19.63
N TYR A 195 -12.89 1.75 -19.22
CA TYR A 195 -11.75 1.83 -20.13
C TYR A 195 -11.56 0.52 -20.91
N ILE A 196 -11.56 -0.64 -20.25
CA ILE A 196 -11.39 -1.95 -20.89
C ILE A 196 -12.48 -2.20 -21.94
N SER A 197 -13.73 -1.91 -21.57
CA SER A 197 -14.89 -2.06 -22.46
C SER A 197 -14.77 -1.19 -23.72
N LEU A 198 -14.17 0.00 -23.60
CA LEU A 198 -13.91 0.92 -24.71
C LEU A 198 -12.67 0.52 -25.53
N ALA A 199 -11.58 0.12 -24.86
CA ALA A 199 -10.31 -0.25 -25.48
C ALA A 199 -10.41 -1.55 -26.29
N LEU A 200 -11.24 -2.50 -25.84
CA LEU A 200 -11.54 -3.73 -26.58
C LEU A 200 -12.54 -3.53 -27.73
N GLY A 201 -13.25 -2.40 -27.78
CA GLY A 201 -14.20 -2.06 -28.85
C GLY A 201 -13.51 -1.52 -30.11
N ASP A 202 -14.06 -1.81 -31.29
CA ASP A 202 -13.57 -1.19 -32.54
C ASP A 202 -14.06 0.26 -32.68
N ALA A 203 -13.28 1.10 -33.36
CA ALA A 203 -13.59 2.53 -33.57
C ALA A 203 -15.00 2.75 -34.17
N PRO A 204 -15.76 3.75 -33.68
CA PRO A 204 -17.19 3.80 -33.91
C PRO A 204 -17.53 4.29 -35.33
N ARG A 205 -18.15 3.43 -36.13
CA ARG A 205 -19.27 3.88 -36.97
C ARG A 205 -20.54 3.76 -36.12
N LEU A 206 -21.21 4.90 -35.85
CA LEU A 206 -22.35 5.01 -34.92
C LEU A 206 -23.46 3.95 -35.13
N ASN A 207 -23.66 3.47 -36.36
CA ASN A 207 -24.71 2.49 -36.68
C ASN A 207 -24.34 1.02 -36.37
N SER A 208 -23.05 0.70 -36.17
CA SER A 208 -22.55 -0.68 -35.93
C SER A 208 -22.06 -0.92 -34.49
N PHE A 209 -21.97 0.15 -33.68
CA PHE A 209 -21.40 0.13 -32.33
C PHE A 209 -22.03 -0.92 -31.41
N TYR A 210 -23.35 -1.12 -31.48
CA TYR A 210 -24.07 -2.09 -30.65
C TYR A 210 -23.76 -3.57 -30.94
N ILE A 211 -23.20 -3.87 -32.12
CA ILE A 211 -22.85 -5.24 -32.53
C ILE A 211 -21.34 -5.48 -32.30
N THR A 212 -20.51 -4.47 -32.58
CA THR A 212 -19.03 -4.52 -32.47
C THR A 212 -18.50 -4.22 -31.07
N SER A 213 -19.34 -3.72 -30.17
CA SER A 213 -19.04 -3.60 -28.74
C SER A 213 -18.61 -4.96 -28.15
N LYS A 214 -17.63 -4.91 -27.25
CA LYS A 214 -17.07 -6.04 -26.50
C LYS A 214 -17.25 -5.86 -24.98
N VAL A 215 -18.27 -5.10 -24.58
CA VAL A 215 -18.60 -4.78 -23.18
C VAL A 215 -18.94 -6.05 -22.41
N LEU A 216 -19.71 -6.98 -23.00
CA LEU A 216 -20.06 -8.24 -22.33
C LEU A 216 -18.83 -9.12 -22.10
N LEU A 217 -17.92 -9.16 -23.09
CA LEU A 217 -16.64 -9.87 -23.00
C LEU A 217 -15.74 -9.25 -21.92
N GLY A 218 -15.64 -7.92 -21.88
CA GLY A 218 -14.89 -7.20 -20.85
C GLY A 218 -15.46 -7.44 -19.44
N LEU A 219 -16.79 -7.41 -19.28
CA LEU A 219 -17.45 -7.66 -17.99
C LEU A 219 -17.21 -9.09 -17.50
N SER A 220 -17.34 -10.05 -18.42
CA SER A 220 -17.08 -11.45 -18.11
C SER A 220 -15.61 -11.69 -17.75
N GLY A 221 -14.69 -10.97 -18.41
CA GLY A 221 -13.27 -10.94 -18.04
C GLY A 221 -13.02 -10.47 -16.61
N VAL A 222 -13.55 -9.29 -16.24
CA VAL A 222 -13.43 -8.77 -14.86
C VAL A 222 -14.03 -9.72 -13.82
N ILE A 223 -15.16 -10.36 -14.13
CA ILE A 223 -15.78 -11.36 -13.24
C ILE A 223 -14.85 -12.57 -13.05
N LEU A 224 -14.18 -13.06 -14.10
CA LEU A 224 -13.22 -14.16 -14.00
C LEU A 224 -12.02 -13.79 -13.12
N VAL A 225 -11.49 -12.57 -13.24
CA VAL A 225 -10.44 -12.06 -12.34
C VAL A 225 -10.94 -12.03 -10.89
N MET A 226 -12.15 -11.53 -10.64
CA MET A 226 -12.66 -11.49 -9.26
C MET A 226 -12.87 -12.89 -8.68
N LEU A 227 -13.26 -13.86 -9.52
CA LEU A 227 -13.36 -15.27 -9.12
C LEU A 227 -11.99 -15.88 -8.76
N SER A 228 -10.90 -15.52 -9.44
CA SER A 228 -9.56 -16.02 -9.09
C SER A 228 -9.09 -15.48 -7.73
N VAL A 229 -9.34 -14.19 -7.46
CA VAL A 229 -9.01 -13.54 -6.19
C VAL A 229 -9.81 -14.15 -5.05
N LEU A 230 -11.13 -14.29 -5.21
CA LEU A 230 -12.01 -14.93 -4.23
C LEU A 230 -11.65 -16.41 -4.03
N GLY A 231 -11.25 -17.10 -5.09
CA GLY A 231 -10.77 -18.49 -5.02
C GLY A 231 -9.50 -18.62 -4.17
N SER A 232 -8.53 -17.71 -4.35
CA SER A 232 -7.31 -17.68 -3.54
C SER A 232 -7.60 -17.38 -2.07
N VAL A 233 -8.43 -16.36 -1.80
CA VAL A 233 -8.84 -16.01 -0.43
C VAL A 233 -9.61 -17.15 0.22
N GLY A 234 -10.53 -17.79 -0.50
CA GLY A 234 -11.31 -18.93 -0.03
C GLY A 234 -10.45 -20.14 0.30
N PHE A 235 -9.48 -20.48 -0.55
CA PHE A 235 -8.54 -21.58 -0.31
C PHE A 235 -7.72 -21.34 0.96
N PHE A 236 -7.10 -20.17 1.11
CA PHE A 236 -6.27 -19.90 2.27
C PHE A 236 -7.06 -19.65 3.55
N SER A 237 -8.29 -19.16 3.44
CA SER A 237 -9.23 -19.12 4.56
C SER A 237 -9.60 -20.53 5.02
N ALA A 238 -9.77 -21.50 4.11
CA ALA A 238 -10.04 -22.90 4.46
C ALA A 238 -8.84 -23.59 5.14
N VAL A 239 -7.61 -23.18 4.79
CA VAL A 239 -6.37 -23.61 5.46
C VAL A 239 -6.21 -22.96 6.86
N GLY A 240 -7.06 -21.99 7.22
CA GLY A 240 -7.04 -21.32 8.52
C GLY A 240 -6.09 -20.12 8.58
N MET A 241 -5.66 -19.57 7.44
CA MET A 241 -4.87 -18.35 7.41
C MET A 241 -5.76 -17.11 7.50
N LYS A 242 -5.42 -16.18 8.41
CA LYS A 242 -6.14 -14.91 8.56
C LYS A 242 -5.86 -13.99 7.36
N SER A 243 -6.93 -13.54 6.70
CA SER A 243 -6.83 -12.51 5.65
C SER A 243 -6.62 -11.13 6.27
N THR A 244 -5.72 -10.34 5.70
CA THR A 244 -5.43 -8.97 6.17
C THR A 244 -6.10 -7.95 5.27
N LEU A 245 -6.32 -6.73 5.78
CA LEU A 245 -6.96 -5.65 5.03
C LEU A 245 -6.19 -5.30 3.74
N ILE A 246 -4.86 -5.31 3.82
CA ILE A 246 -3.95 -5.07 2.68
C ILE A 246 -4.19 -6.09 1.55
N ILE A 247 -4.44 -7.37 1.89
CA ILE A 247 -4.69 -8.43 0.91
C ILE A 247 -5.99 -8.16 0.14
N MET A 248 -7.05 -7.80 0.87
CA MET A 248 -8.37 -7.53 0.28
C MET A 248 -8.38 -6.28 -0.61
N GLU A 249 -7.48 -5.34 -0.37
CA GLU A 249 -7.38 -4.09 -1.14
C GLU A 249 -6.44 -4.22 -2.35
N VAL A 250 -5.24 -4.77 -2.15
CA VAL A 250 -4.15 -4.74 -3.15
C VAL A 250 -4.21 -5.90 -4.15
N ILE A 251 -4.56 -7.11 -3.70
CA ILE A 251 -4.56 -8.29 -4.59
C ILE A 251 -5.58 -8.15 -5.73
N PRO A 252 -6.84 -7.70 -5.51
CA PRO A 252 -7.75 -7.53 -6.63
C PRO A 252 -7.25 -6.50 -7.64
N PHE A 253 -6.57 -5.44 -7.20
CA PHE A 253 -5.98 -4.46 -8.12
C PHE A 253 -4.84 -5.06 -8.95
N LEU A 254 -3.95 -5.80 -8.30
CA LEU A 254 -2.81 -6.47 -8.92
C LEU A 254 -3.28 -7.51 -9.95
N VAL A 255 -4.16 -8.42 -9.55
CA VAL A 255 -4.63 -9.52 -10.41
C VAL A 255 -5.52 -8.98 -11.53
N LEU A 256 -6.28 -7.92 -11.29
CA LEU A 256 -7.03 -7.24 -12.35
C LEU A 256 -6.10 -6.59 -13.37
N ALA A 257 -5.02 -5.96 -12.94
CA ALA A 257 -4.04 -5.37 -13.86
C ALA A 257 -3.40 -6.45 -14.75
N VAL A 258 -2.86 -7.51 -14.16
CA VAL A 258 -2.27 -8.64 -14.91
C VAL A 258 -3.30 -9.29 -15.83
N GLY A 259 -4.49 -9.58 -15.29
CA GLY A 259 -5.47 -10.34 -16.03
C GLY A 259 -6.07 -9.57 -17.21
N VAL A 260 -6.31 -8.27 -17.03
CA VAL A 260 -6.78 -7.41 -18.11
C VAL A 260 -5.73 -7.27 -19.21
N ASP A 261 -4.45 -7.18 -18.85
CA ASP A 261 -3.35 -7.09 -19.80
C ASP A 261 -3.33 -8.34 -20.71
N ASN A 262 -3.36 -9.54 -20.12
CA ASN A 262 -3.44 -10.81 -20.84
C ASN A 262 -4.70 -10.90 -21.73
N MET A 263 -5.86 -10.47 -21.20
CA MET A 263 -7.11 -10.44 -21.95
C MET A 263 -7.03 -9.52 -23.17
N CYS A 264 -6.48 -8.31 -23.02
CA CYS A 264 -6.34 -7.34 -24.10
C CYS A 264 -5.39 -7.85 -25.19
N ILE A 265 -4.23 -8.40 -24.82
CA ILE A 265 -3.28 -8.95 -25.78
C ILE A 265 -3.91 -10.11 -26.55
N LEU A 266 -4.64 -11.01 -25.87
CA LEU A 266 -5.30 -12.14 -26.51
C LEU A 266 -6.41 -11.69 -27.48
N VAL A 267 -7.27 -10.75 -27.07
CA VAL A 267 -8.34 -10.23 -27.94
C VAL A 267 -7.76 -9.49 -29.14
N HIS A 268 -6.70 -8.70 -28.96
CA HIS A 268 -6.00 -8.03 -30.06
C HIS A 268 -5.34 -9.03 -31.01
N ALA A 269 -4.74 -10.10 -30.48
CA ALA A 269 -4.16 -11.17 -31.30
C ALA A 269 -5.21 -11.84 -32.18
N VAL A 270 -6.39 -12.16 -31.62
CA VAL A 270 -7.52 -12.75 -32.38
C VAL A 270 -8.05 -11.78 -33.43
N LYS A 271 -8.16 -10.49 -33.11
CA LYS A 271 -8.57 -9.45 -34.07
C LYS A 271 -7.56 -9.27 -35.21
N ARG A 272 -6.28 -9.50 -34.96
CA ARG A 272 -5.21 -9.40 -35.97
C ARG A 272 -5.19 -10.60 -36.93
N GLN A 273 -5.77 -11.75 -36.54
CA GLN A 273 -5.85 -12.92 -37.41
C GLN A 273 -6.83 -12.69 -38.57
N GLU A 274 -6.50 -13.28 -39.72
CA GLU A 274 -7.31 -13.25 -40.94
C GLU A 274 -8.75 -13.67 -40.67
N GLN A 275 -9.71 -12.90 -41.23
CA GLN A 275 -11.14 -13.11 -41.00
C GLN A 275 -11.72 -14.30 -41.77
N ASP A 276 -11.02 -14.79 -42.81
CA ASP A 276 -11.46 -15.87 -43.69
C ASP A 276 -11.24 -17.28 -43.12
N LEU A 277 -10.47 -17.39 -42.03
CA LEU A 277 -10.24 -18.65 -41.35
C LEU A 277 -11.43 -19.02 -40.47
N LEU A 278 -11.73 -20.32 -40.37
CA LEU A 278 -12.68 -20.84 -39.38
C LEU A 278 -12.37 -20.26 -37.99
N LEU A 279 -13.39 -19.84 -37.25
CA LEU A 279 -13.24 -19.19 -35.95
C LEU A 279 -12.29 -19.96 -35.00
N GLU A 280 -12.44 -21.28 -34.97
CA GLU A 280 -11.58 -22.17 -34.18
C GLU A 280 -10.11 -22.08 -34.60
N ARG A 281 -9.84 -21.96 -35.90
CA ARG A 281 -8.49 -21.81 -36.43
C ARG A 281 -7.91 -20.43 -36.15
N ARG A 282 -8.73 -19.37 -36.19
CA ARG A 282 -8.32 -18.00 -35.81
C ARG A 282 -7.88 -17.95 -34.36
N ILE A 283 -8.70 -18.48 -33.47
CA ILE A 283 -8.40 -18.51 -32.03
C ILE A 283 -7.18 -19.40 -31.76
N SER A 284 -7.06 -20.54 -32.45
CA SER A 284 -5.89 -21.42 -32.35
C SER A 284 -4.60 -20.71 -32.80
N ASN A 285 -4.61 -20.00 -33.93
CA ASN A 285 -3.44 -19.26 -34.42
C ASN A 285 -3.06 -18.12 -33.47
N ALA A 286 -4.04 -17.35 -32.99
CA ALA A 286 -3.79 -16.27 -32.03
C ALA A 286 -3.20 -16.81 -30.71
N LEU A 287 -3.74 -17.91 -30.20
CA LEU A 287 -3.24 -18.55 -28.98
C LEU A 287 -1.83 -19.13 -29.17
N MET A 288 -1.52 -19.61 -30.36
CA MET A 288 -0.19 -20.13 -30.69
C MET A 288 0.86 -19.02 -30.84
N GLU A 289 0.44 -17.82 -31.27
CA GLU A 289 1.31 -16.64 -31.37
C GLU A 289 1.58 -16.01 -30.00
N VAL A 290 0.53 -15.81 -29.19
CA VAL A 290 0.61 -15.02 -27.95
C VAL A 290 0.61 -15.86 -26.67
N GLY A 291 0.01 -17.06 -26.70
CA GLY A 291 -0.12 -17.94 -25.54
C GLY A 291 1.19 -18.26 -24.83
N PRO A 292 2.29 -18.62 -25.54
CA PRO A 292 3.59 -18.84 -24.90
C PRO A 292 4.11 -17.60 -24.15
N SER A 293 3.84 -16.41 -24.67
CA SER A 293 4.24 -15.16 -24.04
C SER A 293 3.43 -14.88 -22.76
N ILE A 294 2.12 -15.15 -22.78
CA ILE A 294 1.25 -15.03 -21.60
C ILE A 294 1.66 -16.04 -20.53
N THR A 295 1.86 -17.31 -20.91
CA THR A 295 2.30 -18.35 -19.96
C THR A 295 3.65 -18.01 -19.33
N LEU A 296 4.59 -17.47 -20.10
CA LEU A 296 5.90 -17.08 -19.57
C LEU A 296 5.79 -15.92 -18.58
N ALA A 297 4.95 -14.91 -18.87
CA ALA A 297 4.69 -13.79 -17.97
C ALA A 297 4.04 -14.26 -16.65
N SER A 298 2.92 -15.00 -16.74
CA SER A 298 2.23 -15.51 -15.55
C SER A 298 3.10 -16.44 -14.72
N LEU A 299 3.90 -17.31 -15.34
CA LEU A 299 4.81 -18.19 -14.60
C LEU A 299 5.90 -17.41 -13.88
N ALA A 300 6.47 -16.38 -14.51
CA ALA A 300 7.47 -15.53 -13.89
C ALA A 300 6.91 -14.77 -12.68
N GLU A 301 5.67 -14.28 -12.76
CA GLU A 301 4.98 -13.63 -11.65
C GLU A 301 4.69 -14.58 -10.50
N ILE A 302 4.16 -15.77 -10.79
CA ILE A 302 3.89 -16.80 -9.77
C ILE A 302 5.18 -17.15 -9.04
N LEU A 303 6.29 -17.33 -9.77
CA LEU A 303 7.58 -17.62 -9.16
C LEU A 303 8.12 -16.44 -8.34
N ALA A 304 7.97 -15.20 -8.82
CA ALA A 304 8.37 -14.00 -8.09
C ALA A 304 7.61 -13.88 -6.75
N PHE A 305 6.29 -14.08 -6.75
CA PHE A 305 5.49 -14.09 -5.52
C PHE A 305 5.80 -15.32 -4.65
N ALA A 306 6.05 -16.50 -5.23
CA ALA A 306 6.47 -17.66 -4.47
C ALA A 306 7.80 -17.43 -3.74
N VAL A 307 8.76 -16.73 -4.35
CA VAL A 307 10.00 -16.29 -3.68
C VAL A 307 9.69 -15.29 -2.56
N GLY A 308 8.75 -14.37 -2.77
CA GLY A 308 8.28 -13.44 -1.74
C GLY A 308 7.71 -14.13 -0.49
N ALA A 309 7.16 -15.35 -0.62
CA ALA A 309 6.64 -16.12 0.51
C ALA A 309 7.74 -16.57 1.50
N TYR A 310 9.01 -16.63 1.08
CA TYR A 310 10.13 -16.98 1.97
C TYR A 310 10.59 -15.82 2.87
N ILE A 311 10.10 -14.60 2.64
CA ILE A 311 10.47 -13.43 3.44
C ILE A 311 10.05 -13.63 4.91
N LYS A 312 10.91 -13.18 5.84
CA LYS A 312 10.70 -13.34 7.30
C LYS A 312 9.54 -12.50 7.84
N MET A 313 9.21 -11.39 7.18
CA MET A 313 8.11 -10.51 7.57
C MET A 313 6.74 -11.18 7.30
N PRO A 314 5.90 -11.43 8.32
CA PRO A 314 4.64 -12.15 8.17
C PRO A 314 3.68 -11.52 7.16
N ALA A 315 3.58 -10.18 7.13
CA ALA A 315 2.70 -9.47 6.20
C ALA A 315 3.05 -9.75 4.73
N VAL A 316 4.35 -9.69 4.39
CA VAL A 316 4.84 -9.93 3.02
C VAL A 316 4.70 -11.41 2.65
N ARG A 317 4.97 -12.31 3.60
CA ARG A 317 4.82 -13.76 3.40
C ARG A 317 3.40 -14.14 3.03
N VAL A 318 2.42 -13.73 3.84
CA VAL A 318 1.01 -14.07 3.62
C VAL A 318 0.51 -13.40 2.35
N PHE A 319 0.83 -12.12 2.13
CA PHE A 319 0.51 -11.43 0.88
C PHE A 319 1.00 -12.20 -0.36
N SER A 320 2.26 -12.62 -0.35
CA SER A 320 2.87 -13.27 -1.51
C SER A 320 2.31 -14.66 -1.78
N MET A 321 1.92 -15.41 -0.73
CA MET A 321 1.20 -16.68 -0.88
C MET A 321 -0.16 -16.49 -1.55
N PHE A 322 -0.95 -15.51 -1.10
CA PHE A 322 -2.26 -15.20 -1.69
C PHE A 322 -2.14 -14.71 -3.13
N ALA A 323 -1.16 -13.84 -3.40
CA ALA A 323 -0.91 -13.31 -4.74
C ALA A 323 -0.48 -14.42 -5.71
N ALA A 324 0.44 -15.30 -5.32
CA ALA A 324 0.90 -16.41 -6.16
C ALA A 324 -0.26 -17.34 -6.57
N LEU A 325 -1.13 -17.70 -5.62
CA LEU A 325 -2.30 -18.54 -5.92
C LEU A 325 -3.34 -17.80 -6.75
N ALA A 326 -3.58 -16.51 -6.49
CA ALA A 326 -4.54 -15.72 -7.26
C ALA A 326 -4.12 -15.59 -8.72
N VAL A 327 -2.85 -15.26 -9.00
CA VAL A 327 -2.29 -15.20 -10.36
C VAL A 327 -2.31 -16.58 -11.04
N LEU A 328 -2.04 -17.66 -10.29
CA LEU A 328 -2.15 -19.02 -10.83
C LEU A 328 -3.59 -19.36 -11.25
N LEU A 329 -4.58 -19.09 -10.39
CA LEU A 329 -5.99 -19.32 -10.70
C LEU A 329 -6.46 -18.42 -11.85
N ASP A 330 -6.00 -17.18 -11.88
CA ASP A 330 -6.27 -16.22 -12.96
C ASP A 330 -5.74 -16.73 -14.30
N PHE A 331 -4.49 -17.19 -14.37
CA PHE A 331 -3.90 -17.81 -15.55
C PHE A 331 -4.71 -19.03 -16.02
N ILE A 332 -5.11 -19.92 -15.11
CA ILE A 332 -5.92 -21.11 -15.45
C ILE A 332 -7.26 -20.68 -16.03
N LEU A 333 -7.96 -19.73 -15.40
CA LEU A 333 -9.25 -19.21 -15.87
C LEU A 333 -9.13 -18.47 -17.20
N GLN A 334 -8.01 -17.79 -17.46
CA GLN A 334 -7.76 -17.10 -18.72
C GLN A 334 -7.55 -18.07 -19.88
N VAL A 335 -6.68 -19.06 -19.72
CA VAL A 335 -6.36 -20.02 -20.80
C VAL A 335 -7.55 -20.96 -21.08
N THR A 336 -8.45 -21.15 -20.11
CA THR A 336 -9.62 -22.03 -20.24
C THR A 336 -10.92 -21.25 -20.48
N ALA A 337 -11.48 -20.64 -19.44
CA ALA A 337 -12.80 -20.01 -19.46
C ALA A 337 -12.84 -18.77 -20.33
N PHE A 338 -11.81 -17.91 -20.28
CA PHE A 338 -11.79 -16.69 -21.09
C PHE A 338 -11.63 -16.98 -22.59
N VAL A 339 -10.78 -17.94 -22.97
CA VAL A 339 -10.71 -18.43 -24.37
C VAL A 339 -12.07 -18.94 -24.85
N ALA A 340 -12.81 -19.69 -24.01
CA ALA A 340 -14.16 -20.13 -24.36
C ALA A 340 -15.14 -18.95 -24.51
N LEU A 341 -15.06 -17.94 -23.64
CA LEU A 341 -15.88 -16.72 -23.75
C LEU A 341 -15.58 -15.93 -25.03
N ILE A 342 -14.32 -15.87 -25.46
CA ILE A 342 -13.94 -15.31 -26.76
C ILE A 342 -14.64 -16.08 -27.89
N VAL A 343 -14.61 -17.42 -27.88
CA VAL A 343 -15.33 -18.23 -28.90
C VAL A 343 -16.81 -17.86 -28.94
N PHE A 344 -17.47 -17.76 -27.77
CA PHE A 344 -18.88 -17.39 -27.69
C PHE A 344 -19.16 -15.97 -28.20
N ASP A 345 -18.31 -15.01 -27.87
CA ASP A 345 -18.46 -13.62 -28.28
C ASP A 345 -18.23 -13.44 -29.80
N PHE A 346 -17.28 -14.17 -30.39
CA PHE A 346 -17.10 -14.16 -31.85
C PHE A 346 -18.26 -14.89 -32.57
N LYS A 347 -18.76 -16.02 -32.05
CA LYS A 347 -19.99 -16.65 -32.56
C LYS A 347 -21.19 -15.69 -32.49
N ARG A 348 -21.34 -14.92 -31.40
CA ARG A 348 -22.35 -13.86 -31.26
C ARG A 348 -22.20 -12.80 -32.35
N THR A 349 -20.96 -12.39 -32.63
CA THR A 349 -20.64 -11.35 -33.61
C THR A 349 -20.95 -11.82 -35.04
N GLU A 350 -20.59 -13.06 -35.40
CA GLU A 350 -20.92 -13.69 -36.69
C GLU A 350 -22.45 -13.80 -36.89
N ASP A 351 -23.18 -14.13 -35.82
CA ASP A 351 -24.65 -14.18 -35.79
C ASP A 351 -25.33 -12.81 -35.81
N LYS A 352 -24.57 -11.70 -35.78
CA LYS A 352 -25.03 -10.31 -35.72
C LYS A 352 -26.00 -10.01 -34.58
N ARG A 353 -25.72 -10.57 -33.42
CA ARG A 353 -26.49 -10.33 -32.20
C ARG A 353 -25.91 -9.15 -31.41
N VAL A 354 -26.79 -8.34 -30.82
CA VAL A 354 -26.40 -7.20 -29.97
C VAL A 354 -25.64 -7.69 -28.74
N ASP A 355 -24.60 -6.94 -28.32
CA ASP A 355 -23.64 -7.34 -27.27
C ASP A 355 -24.29 -7.55 -25.89
N CYS A 356 -24.87 -6.50 -25.30
CA CYS A 356 -25.52 -6.59 -23.99
C CYS A 356 -26.86 -7.35 -23.99
N PHE A 357 -27.45 -7.60 -25.17
CA PHE A 357 -28.72 -8.31 -25.33
C PHE A 357 -28.65 -9.31 -26.49
N PRO A 358 -28.08 -10.52 -26.28
CA PRO A 358 -27.83 -11.50 -27.34
C PRO A 358 -29.09 -12.07 -28.03
N CYS A 359 -30.28 -11.69 -27.59
CA CYS A 359 -31.57 -12.16 -28.10
C CYS A 359 -32.05 -11.43 -29.37
N ILE A 360 -31.39 -10.34 -29.80
CA ILE A 360 -31.83 -9.48 -30.92
C ILE A 360 -30.85 -9.60 -32.11
N LYS A 361 -31.34 -9.95 -33.32
CA LYS A 361 -30.56 -10.08 -34.58
C LYS A 361 -30.81 -8.92 -35.57
N LYS A 362 -29.79 -8.51 -36.35
CA LYS A 362 -29.89 -7.51 -37.45
C LYS A 362 -29.41 -8.04 -38.84
N PRO A 363 -29.96 -7.61 -39.99
CA PRO A 363 -29.66 -8.23 -41.31
C PRO A 363 -28.30 -7.86 -42.00
N GLN A 364 -27.88 -8.76 -42.91
CA GLN A 364 -26.75 -8.85 -43.89
C GLN A 364 -26.43 -7.77 -44.96
N SER A 365 -25.16 -7.34 -45.12
CA SER A 365 -24.50 -7.20 -46.44
C SER A 365 -22.99 -7.44 -46.31
N SER A 366 -22.39 -8.23 -47.22
CA SER A 366 -21.05 -8.87 -47.15
C SER A 366 -20.12 -8.42 -48.30
N TYR A 367 -18.79 -8.51 -48.12
CA TYR A 367 -17.77 -8.47 -49.20
C TYR A 367 -16.46 -9.14 -48.77
N SER A 368 -15.73 -9.76 -49.72
CA SER A 368 -14.65 -10.76 -49.54
C SER A 368 -13.31 -10.45 -50.23
N SER A 369 -12.27 -11.23 -49.86
CA SER A 369 -11.10 -11.78 -50.63
C SER A 369 -9.64 -11.29 -50.41
N ASP A 370 -8.80 -12.23 -49.91
CA ASP A 370 -7.61 -12.90 -50.53
C ASP A 370 -6.13 -12.47 -50.24
N LYS A 371 -5.37 -13.30 -49.48
CA LYS A 371 -4.21 -14.19 -49.86
C LYS A 371 -3.18 -14.44 -48.71
N ALA A 372 -2.64 -15.67 -48.70
CA ALA A 372 -1.91 -16.38 -47.63
C ALA A 372 -0.36 -16.33 -47.68
N ALA A 373 0.32 -16.60 -46.54
CA ALA A 373 0.96 -17.91 -46.23
C ALA A 373 2.09 -17.90 -45.16
N VAL A 374 2.15 -19.04 -44.45
CA VAL A 374 3.26 -19.66 -43.68
C VAL A 374 3.38 -19.39 -42.17
N PHE A 375 2.62 -20.22 -41.44
CA PHE A 375 2.91 -20.73 -40.11
C PHE A 375 3.58 -22.12 -40.26
N ALA A 376 4.82 -22.30 -39.79
CA ALA A 376 5.37 -23.55 -39.22
C ALA A 376 6.91 -23.61 -39.33
N VAL A 377 7.61 -23.11 -38.29
CA VAL A 377 8.73 -23.75 -37.57
C VAL A 377 9.23 -22.70 -36.57
N CYS A 378 8.82 -22.82 -35.30
CA CYS A 378 9.60 -22.39 -34.12
C CYS A 378 8.84 -22.76 -32.83
N LEU A 379 8.33 -23.99 -32.77
CA LEU A 379 7.57 -24.51 -31.64
C LEU A 379 8.47 -25.02 -30.49
N ILE A 380 9.79 -24.92 -30.55
CA ILE A 380 10.62 -25.33 -29.42
C ILE A 380 11.82 -24.39 -29.35
N ILE A 381 12.16 -23.97 -28.14
CA ILE A 381 13.41 -23.29 -27.76
C ILE A 381 13.38 -21.76 -27.92
N THR A 382 12.94 -21.03 -26.89
CA THR A 382 13.62 -19.77 -26.53
C THR A 382 14.08 -19.83 -25.08
N CYS A 383 14.93 -20.81 -24.79
CA CYS A 383 15.95 -20.67 -23.75
C CYS A 383 17.21 -20.14 -24.44
N SER A 384 17.22 -18.84 -24.74
CA SER A 384 18.44 -18.13 -25.09
C SER A 384 18.93 -17.45 -23.81
N PHE A 385 20.09 -17.88 -23.30
CA PHE A 385 20.76 -17.24 -22.15
C PHE A 385 20.91 -15.74 -22.36
N TRP A 386 21.12 -15.31 -23.61
CA TRP A 386 21.30 -13.92 -23.98
C TRP A 386 20.02 -13.07 -23.83
N SER A 387 18.86 -13.57 -24.28
CA SER A 387 17.58 -12.85 -24.12
C SER A 387 17.17 -12.74 -22.65
N SER A 388 17.38 -13.82 -21.88
CA SER A 388 17.10 -13.82 -20.43
C SER A 388 18.00 -12.83 -19.67
N ALA A 389 19.28 -12.75 -20.02
CA ALA A 389 20.21 -11.78 -19.44
C ALA A 389 19.81 -10.32 -19.72
N ILE A 390 19.31 -10.01 -20.93
CA ILE A 390 18.79 -8.67 -21.26
C ILE A 390 17.58 -8.31 -20.40
N ILE A 391 16.60 -9.23 -20.29
CA ILE A 391 15.40 -8.99 -19.47
C ILE A 391 15.78 -8.76 -18.01
N LEU A 392 16.69 -9.58 -17.46
CA LEU A 392 17.16 -9.44 -16.08
C LEU A 392 17.86 -8.09 -15.84
N LEU A 393 18.68 -7.64 -16.81
CA LEU A 393 19.33 -6.33 -16.75
C LEU A 393 18.31 -5.19 -16.71
N VAL A 394 17.29 -5.25 -17.57
CA VAL A 394 16.24 -4.23 -17.63
C VAL A 394 15.41 -4.21 -16.34
N ILE A 395 15.05 -5.37 -15.80
CA ILE A 395 14.36 -5.47 -14.50
C ILE A 395 15.23 -4.88 -13.39
N ALA A 396 16.53 -5.19 -13.36
CA ALA A 396 17.44 -4.64 -12.36
C ALA A 396 17.53 -3.10 -12.46
N MET A 397 17.59 -2.54 -13.67
CA MET A 397 17.55 -1.09 -13.87
C MET A 397 16.24 -0.47 -13.36
N ILE A 398 15.09 -1.08 -13.68
CA ILE A 398 13.78 -0.61 -13.19
C ILE A 398 13.73 -0.60 -11.65
N ILE A 399 14.24 -1.66 -10.99
CA ILE A 399 14.28 -1.74 -9.53
C ILE A 399 15.19 -0.65 -8.94
N ILE A 400 16.38 -0.45 -9.52
CA ILE A 400 17.33 0.59 -9.07
C ILE A 400 16.71 1.99 -9.21
N ASP A 401 16.09 2.27 -10.36
CA ASP A 401 15.41 3.54 -10.61
C ASP A 401 14.23 3.73 -9.65
N LEU A 402 13.45 2.67 -9.35
CA LEU A 402 12.35 2.72 -8.40
C LEU A 402 12.85 2.99 -6.97
N LEU A 403 13.96 2.38 -6.56
CA LEU A 403 14.62 2.69 -5.28
C LEU A 403 15.14 4.15 -5.25
N GLY A 404 15.65 4.66 -6.37
CA GLY A 404 16.04 6.07 -6.52
C GLY A 404 14.84 7.01 -6.36
N VAL A 405 13.71 6.69 -6.98
CA VAL A 405 12.46 7.45 -6.84
C VAL A 405 11.94 7.41 -5.41
N MET A 406 12.02 6.26 -4.72
CA MET A 406 11.69 6.15 -3.30
C MET A 406 12.56 7.06 -2.44
N ALA A 407 13.86 7.17 -2.74
CA ALA A 407 14.77 8.06 -2.04
C ALA A 407 14.43 9.54 -2.27
N VAL A 408 14.13 9.94 -3.51
CA VAL A 408 13.77 11.32 -3.88
C VAL A 408 12.45 11.76 -3.23
N PHE A 409 11.46 10.87 -3.16
CA PHE A 409 10.17 11.17 -2.54
C PHE A 409 10.12 10.89 -1.02
N HIS A 410 11.25 10.57 -0.39
CA HIS A 410 11.36 10.23 1.04
C HIS A 410 10.40 9.10 1.48
N ILE A 411 10.18 8.11 0.62
CA ILE A 411 9.34 6.95 0.93
C ILE A 411 10.17 5.95 1.75
N GLN A 412 9.71 5.63 2.95
CA GLN A 412 10.42 4.73 3.86
C GLN A 412 10.31 3.26 3.41
N LEU A 413 11.38 2.50 3.63
CA LEU A 413 11.38 1.05 3.42
C LEU A 413 10.65 0.35 4.57
N ASN A 414 9.39 0.00 4.31
CA ASN A 414 8.53 -0.79 5.19
C ASN A 414 7.95 -2.02 4.44
N ALA A 415 7.27 -2.92 5.13
CA ALA A 415 6.63 -4.11 4.56
C ALA A 415 5.76 -3.79 3.32
N LEU A 416 5.03 -2.67 3.35
CA LEU A 416 4.23 -2.19 2.21
C LEU A 416 5.08 -1.85 0.98
N SER A 417 6.15 -1.09 1.18
CA SER A 417 7.07 -0.75 0.08
C SER A 417 7.78 -1.98 -0.48
N VAL A 418 8.08 -2.98 0.35
CA VAL A 418 8.69 -4.26 -0.08
C VAL A 418 7.72 -5.06 -0.93
N VAL A 419 6.44 -5.13 -0.54
CA VAL A 419 5.39 -5.72 -1.38
C VAL A 419 5.31 -5.01 -2.74
N ASN A 420 5.34 -3.68 -2.75
CA ASN A 420 5.29 -2.90 -3.99
C ASN A 420 6.54 -3.09 -4.86
N LEU A 421 7.73 -3.28 -4.26
CA LEU A 421 8.95 -3.64 -4.99
C LEU A 421 8.85 -5.04 -5.61
N ILE A 422 8.32 -6.03 -4.89
CA ILE A 422 8.09 -7.38 -5.45
C ILE A 422 7.09 -7.30 -6.61
N MET A 423 6.00 -6.54 -6.45
CA MET A 423 5.01 -6.32 -7.51
C MET A 423 5.62 -5.63 -8.74
N SER A 424 6.59 -4.73 -8.55
CA SER A 424 7.28 -4.06 -9.66
C SER A 424 8.04 -5.03 -10.57
N VAL A 425 8.54 -6.13 -10.04
CA VAL A 425 9.19 -7.18 -10.84
C VAL A 425 8.18 -7.82 -11.78
N GLY A 426 6.99 -8.16 -11.29
CA GLY A 426 5.92 -8.75 -12.11
C GLY A 426 5.52 -7.82 -13.26
N ILE A 427 5.19 -6.56 -12.95
CA ILE A 427 4.78 -5.59 -13.97
C ILE A 427 5.92 -5.29 -14.96
N ALA A 428 7.17 -5.20 -14.51
CA ALA A 428 8.32 -5.01 -15.39
C ALA A 428 8.52 -6.17 -16.37
N VAL A 429 8.28 -7.41 -15.92
CA VAL A 429 8.35 -8.61 -16.75
C VAL A 429 7.33 -8.55 -17.88
N GLU A 430 6.09 -8.11 -17.62
CA GLU A 430 5.05 -7.97 -18.65
C GLU A 430 5.49 -7.03 -19.78
N PHE A 431 6.03 -5.86 -19.44
CA PHE A 431 6.57 -4.91 -20.43
C PHE A 431 7.70 -5.50 -21.27
N CYS A 432 8.59 -6.29 -20.66
CA CYS A 432 9.82 -6.76 -21.31
C CYS A 432 9.63 -8.06 -22.11
N VAL A 433 8.84 -9.00 -21.59
CA VAL A 433 8.70 -10.36 -22.18
C VAL A 433 7.97 -10.30 -23.51
N HIS A 434 6.87 -9.56 -23.62
CA HIS A 434 6.09 -9.48 -24.85
C HIS A 434 6.90 -8.89 -26.01
N ILE A 435 7.64 -7.81 -25.75
CA ILE A 435 8.48 -7.14 -26.75
C ILE A 435 9.68 -8.02 -27.14
N THR A 436 10.35 -8.64 -26.16
CA THR A 436 11.49 -9.52 -26.41
C THR A 436 11.08 -10.78 -27.18
N HIS A 437 9.93 -11.36 -26.84
CA HIS A 437 9.38 -12.52 -27.55
C HIS A 437 9.04 -12.17 -29.00
N ALA A 438 8.36 -11.05 -29.23
CA ALA A 438 8.05 -10.54 -30.56
C ALA A 438 9.31 -10.30 -31.40
N PHE A 439 10.36 -9.73 -30.80
CA PHE A 439 11.65 -9.55 -31.45
C PHE A 439 12.30 -10.89 -31.81
N SER A 440 12.26 -11.87 -30.89
CA SER A 440 12.86 -13.19 -31.08
C SER A 440 12.20 -14.03 -32.18
N ILE A 441 10.90 -13.86 -32.43
CA ILE A 441 10.17 -14.58 -33.47
C ILE A 441 10.17 -13.88 -34.84
N SER A 442 10.43 -12.57 -34.86
CA SER A 442 10.49 -11.78 -36.10
C SER A 442 11.71 -12.17 -36.95
N SER A 443 11.56 -12.10 -38.27
CA SER A 443 12.60 -12.51 -39.24
C SER A 443 13.29 -11.30 -39.89
N GLY A 444 14.57 -11.42 -40.24
CA GLY A 444 15.35 -10.36 -40.93
C GLY A 444 16.49 -9.76 -40.10
N ASP A 445 16.98 -8.59 -40.50
CA ASP A 445 18.01 -7.84 -39.76
C ASP A 445 17.46 -7.31 -38.43
N ARG A 446 18.33 -7.09 -37.43
CA ARG A 446 17.93 -6.66 -36.06
C ARG A 446 17.02 -5.43 -36.09
N ASN A 447 17.33 -4.45 -36.95
CA ASN A 447 16.51 -3.24 -37.08
C ASN A 447 15.13 -3.53 -37.67
N GLN A 448 15.04 -4.44 -38.63
CA GLN A 448 13.77 -4.82 -39.24
C GLN A 448 12.91 -5.63 -38.27
N ARG A 449 13.53 -6.59 -37.57
CA ARG A 449 12.89 -7.39 -36.52
C ARG A 449 12.34 -6.51 -35.40
N MET A 450 13.07 -5.47 -35.00
CA MET A 450 12.60 -4.55 -33.97
C MET A 450 11.44 -3.67 -34.45
N LYS A 451 11.47 -3.19 -35.70
CA LYS A 451 10.35 -2.45 -36.28
C LYS A 451 9.08 -3.29 -36.34
N GLU A 452 9.21 -4.55 -36.75
CA GLU A 452 8.10 -5.50 -36.82
C GLU A 452 7.56 -5.83 -35.42
N ALA A 453 8.44 -6.12 -34.46
CA ALA A 453 8.05 -6.39 -33.08
C ALA A 453 7.34 -5.20 -32.41
N LEU A 454 7.86 -3.97 -32.60
CA LEU A 454 7.26 -2.77 -32.02
C LEU A 454 5.94 -2.40 -32.72
N GLY A 455 5.86 -2.56 -34.05
CA GLY A 455 4.64 -2.32 -34.82
C GLY A 455 3.54 -3.33 -34.53
N GLY A 456 3.89 -4.60 -34.29
CA GLY A 456 2.94 -5.68 -34.05
C GLY A 456 2.48 -5.80 -32.60
N MET A 457 3.42 -5.73 -31.63
CA MET A 457 3.13 -5.95 -30.20
C MET A 457 3.18 -4.67 -29.36
N GLY A 458 3.92 -3.64 -29.78
CA GLY A 458 4.07 -2.39 -29.02
C GLY A 458 2.74 -1.65 -28.81
N ALA A 459 1.86 -1.63 -29.81
CA ALA A 459 0.53 -1.01 -29.68
C ALA A 459 -0.35 -1.72 -28.65
N SER A 460 -0.30 -3.06 -28.62
CA SER A 460 -1.02 -3.88 -27.64
C SER A 460 -0.46 -3.73 -26.23
N VAL A 461 0.88 -3.65 -26.08
CA VAL A 461 1.52 -3.39 -24.78
C VAL A 461 1.23 -1.96 -24.29
N PHE A 462 1.26 -0.96 -25.16
CA PHE A 462 0.96 0.42 -24.77
C PHE A 462 -0.51 0.60 -24.33
N SER A 463 -1.45 0.17 -25.18
CA SER A 463 -2.89 0.32 -24.89
C SER A 463 -3.38 -0.64 -23.80
N GLY A 464 -2.83 -1.85 -23.80
CA GLY A 464 -3.25 -2.95 -22.92
C GLY A 464 -2.61 -2.89 -21.54
N ILE A 465 -1.35 -2.45 -21.41
CA ILE A 465 -0.57 -2.46 -20.14
C ILE A 465 -0.35 -1.04 -19.60
N THR A 466 0.09 -0.10 -20.45
CA THR A 466 0.46 1.25 -19.96
C THR A 466 -0.77 2.07 -19.58
N LEU A 467 -1.73 2.18 -20.51
CA LEU A 467 -2.91 3.02 -20.31
C LEU A 467 -3.88 2.45 -19.27
N THR A 468 -4.06 1.12 -19.22
CA THR A 468 -4.89 0.44 -18.20
C THR A 468 -4.40 0.75 -16.79
N LYS A 469 -3.09 0.57 -16.54
CA LYS A 469 -2.46 0.85 -15.25
C LYS A 469 -2.45 2.34 -14.92
N LEU A 470 -2.16 3.20 -15.89
CA LEU A 470 -2.15 4.65 -15.67
C LEU A 470 -3.53 5.18 -15.25
N VAL A 471 -4.59 4.76 -15.93
CA VAL A 471 -5.97 5.15 -15.61
C VAL A 471 -6.36 4.68 -14.21
N GLY A 472 -6.03 3.44 -13.84
CA GLY A 472 -6.31 2.90 -12.51
C GLY A 472 -5.55 3.64 -11.40
N VAL A 473 -4.27 3.94 -11.62
CA VAL A 473 -3.40 4.60 -10.64
C VAL A 473 -3.79 6.07 -10.42
N ILE A 474 -4.17 6.81 -11.47
CA ILE A 474 -4.56 8.23 -11.33
C ILE A 474 -5.72 8.41 -10.35
N VAL A 475 -6.67 7.48 -10.32
CA VAL A 475 -7.82 7.55 -9.39
C VAL A 475 -7.37 7.43 -7.93
N LEU A 476 -6.30 6.66 -7.65
CA LEU A 476 -5.76 6.51 -6.29
C LEU A 476 -5.17 7.82 -5.75
N GLY A 477 -4.77 8.75 -6.62
CA GLY A 477 -4.28 10.07 -6.22
C GLY A 477 -5.33 10.94 -5.52
N PHE A 478 -6.62 10.58 -5.64
CA PHE A 478 -7.73 11.27 -4.95
C PHE A 478 -8.13 10.61 -3.62
N SER A 479 -7.40 9.58 -3.17
CA SER A 479 -7.61 8.97 -1.85
C SER A 479 -7.28 9.98 -0.73
N ARG A 480 -8.00 9.86 0.39
CA ARG A 480 -7.79 10.72 1.57
C ARG A 480 -6.65 10.22 2.46
N SER A 481 -6.33 8.93 2.39
CA SER A 481 -5.30 8.31 3.21
C SER A 481 -3.90 8.61 2.69
N GLU A 482 -3.06 9.11 3.59
CA GLU A 482 -1.65 9.35 3.31
C GLU A 482 -0.92 8.06 2.91
N VAL A 483 -1.34 6.91 3.45
CA VAL A 483 -0.77 5.60 3.09
C VAL A 483 -1.01 5.31 1.60
N PHE A 484 -2.24 5.51 1.11
CA PHE A 484 -2.59 5.31 -0.30
C PHE A 484 -1.88 6.31 -1.21
N VAL A 485 -1.87 7.59 -0.86
CA VAL A 485 -1.24 8.61 -1.70
C VAL A 485 0.28 8.43 -1.77
N VAL A 486 0.94 8.12 -0.65
CA VAL A 486 2.41 8.03 -0.60
C VAL A 486 2.92 6.67 -1.07
N TYR A 487 2.39 5.56 -0.54
CA TYR A 487 2.95 4.23 -0.81
C TYR A 487 2.34 3.56 -2.03
N TYR A 488 1.10 3.88 -2.42
CA TYR A 488 0.47 3.26 -3.58
C TYR A 488 0.49 4.17 -4.80
N PHE A 489 -0.12 5.36 -4.73
CA PHE A 489 -0.20 6.27 -5.88
C PHE A 489 1.17 6.69 -6.40
N LYS A 490 2.04 7.27 -5.57
CA LYS A 490 3.38 7.72 -6.02
C LYS A 490 4.24 6.55 -6.52
N MET A 491 4.26 5.43 -5.78
CA MET A 491 5.07 4.27 -6.18
C MET A 491 4.54 3.61 -7.45
N TYR A 492 3.23 3.42 -7.60
CA TYR A 492 2.64 2.81 -8.80
C TYR A 492 2.73 3.73 -10.01
N LEU A 493 2.60 5.04 -9.83
CA LEU A 493 2.80 6.01 -10.91
C LEU A 493 4.25 5.96 -11.41
N ALA A 494 5.22 5.96 -10.50
CA ALA A 494 6.63 5.81 -10.85
C ALA A 494 6.91 4.50 -11.58
N LEU A 495 6.37 3.39 -11.07
CA LEU A 495 6.52 2.06 -11.65
C LEU A 495 5.95 1.99 -13.08
N VAL A 496 4.74 2.52 -13.33
CA VAL A 496 4.13 2.50 -14.67
C VAL A 496 4.95 3.34 -15.65
N LEU A 497 5.41 4.52 -15.23
CA LEU A 497 6.23 5.40 -16.07
C LEU A 497 7.60 4.78 -16.37
N LEU A 498 8.28 4.22 -15.37
CA LEU A 498 9.57 3.55 -15.53
C LEU A 498 9.42 2.29 -16.40
N GLY A 499 8.36 1.49 -16.18
CA GLY A 499 8.06 0.31 -17.00
C GLY A 499 7.81 0.66 -18.47
N PHE A 500 7.06 1.74 -18.74
CA PHE A 500 6.87 2.27 -20.09
C PHE A 500 8.19 2.71 -20.73
N LEU A 501 8.99 3.52 -20.03
CA LEU A 501 10.27 4.03 -20.54
C LEU A 501 11.26 2.89 -20.81
N HIS A 502 11.39 1.95 -19.87
CA HIS A 502 12.32 0.84 -20.03
C HIS A 502 11.84 -0.19 -21.06
N GLY A 503 10.55 -0.54 -21.05
CA GLY A 503 9.99 -1.59 -21.90
C GLY A 503 9.73 -1.18 -23.36
N LEU A 504 9.30 0.07 -23.61
CA LEU A 504 8.92 0.55 -24.95
C LEU A 504 9.90 1.55 -25.56
N VAL A 505 10.83 2.13 -24.78
CA VAL A 505 11.83 3.07 -25.30
C VAL A 505 13.24 2.48 -25.23
N PHE A 506 13.70 2.09 -24.05
CA PHE A 506 15.06 1.59 -23.86
C PHE A 506 15.27 0.19 -24.47
N LEU A 507 14.41 -0.77 -24.11
CA LEU A 507 14.54 -2.17 -24.52
C LEU A 507 14.57 -2.35 -26.05
N PRO A 508 13.73 -1.66 -26.86
CA PRO A 508 13.82 -1.74 -28.32
C PRO A 508 15.17 -1.31 -28.90
N VAL A 509 15.73 -0.20 -28.40
CA VAL A 509 17.03 0.30 -28.85
C VAL A 509 18.13 -0.70 -28.46
N PHE A 510 18.06 -1.23 -27.24
CA PHE A 510 19.04 -2.19 -26.75
C PHE A 510 18.99 -3.52 -27.53
N LEU A 511 17.80 -4.04 -27.84
CA LEU A 511 17.62 -5.24 -28.67
C LEU A 511 18.05 -5.03 -30.13
N SER A 512 17.86 -3.83 -30.69
CA SER A 512 18.37 -3.51 -32.02
C SER A 512 19.90 -3.57 -32.09
N MET A 513 20.60 -3.04 -31.07
CA MET A 513 22.06 -3.02 -31.05
C MET A 513 22.68 -4.37 -30.66
N PHE A 514 22.18 -4.96 -29.58
CA PHE A 514 22.79 -6.11 -28.92
C PHE A 514 21.96 -7.40 -28.99
N GLY A 515 20.76 -7.36 -29.54
CA GLY A 515 19.83 -8.50 -29.53
C GLY A 515 20.38 -9.76 -30.21
N PRO A 516 19.83 -10.94 -29.85
CA PRO A 516 20.28 -12.22 -30.37
C PRO A 516 20.26 -12.26 -31.90
N ALA A 517 21.30 -12.88 -32.48
CA ALA A 517 21.43 -13.05 -33.92
C ALA A 517 20.23 -13.83 -34.51
N PRO A 518 19.86 -13.57 -35.78
CA PRO A 518 18.82 -14.33 -36.46
C PRO A 518 19.18 -15.82 -36.46
N ARG A 519 18.23 -16.70 -36.12
CA ARG A 519 18.45 -18.13 -36.31
C ARG A 519 18.41 -18.41 -37.81
N HIS A 520 19.54 -18.83 -38.38
CA HIS A 520 19.55 -19.36 -39.74
C HIS A 520 18.71 -20.63 -39.77
N VAL A 521 17.60 -20.59 -40.51
CA VAL A 521 16.92 -21.80 -40.96
C VAL A 521 17.81 -22.39 -42.06
N GLU A 522 18.45 -23.53 -41.82
CA GLU A 522 19.15 -24.28 -42.86
C GLU A 522 18.15 -24.68 -43.93
N GLY A 523 18.23 -23.99 -45.06
CA GLY A 523 17.47 -24.29 -46.27
C GLY A 523 17.95 -25.61 -46.87
N ASP A 524 16.95 -26.43 -47.15
CA ASP A 524 16.93 -27.66 -47.93
C ASP A 524 18.07 -27.77 -48.97
N ARG A 525 18.83 -28.88 -48.92
CA ARG A 525 19.77 -29.24 -49.99
C ARG A 525 18.97 -29.39 -51.28
N GLN A 526 19.26 -28.53 -52.25
CA GLN A 526 18.80 -28.68 -53.63
C GLN A 526 19.15 -30.08 -54.16
N ASP A 527 18.13 -30.92 -54.28
CA ASP A 527 18.19 -32.21 -54.95
C ASP A 527 18.25 -31.94 -56.47
N HIS A 528 19.47 -31.89 -57.01
CA HIS A 528 19.70 -31.86 -58.45
C HIS A 528 19.22 -33.18 -59.07
N ARG A 529 18.00 -33.20 -59.63
CA ARG A 529 17.62 -34.23 -60.60
C ARG A 529 18.38 -34.01 -61.91
N PRO A 530 19.03 -35.04 -62.49
CA PRO A 530 19.52 -34.95 -63.85
C PRO A 530 18.33 -34.94 -64.82
N SER A 531 18.37 -34.01 -65.77
CA SER A 531 17.51 -33.98 -66.93
C SER A 531 17.71 -35.23 -67.79
N VAL A 532 16.65 -36.01 -67.99
CA VAL A 532 16.59 -37.06 -69.00
C VAL A 532 16.56 -36.40 -70.38
N SER A 533 17.65 -36.54 -71.13
CA SER A 533 17.71 -36.18 -72.55
C SER A 533 17.05 -37.26 -73.39
N SER A 534 16.04 -36.86 -74.15
CA SER A 534 15.31 -37.65 -75.13
C SER A 534 16.02 -37.68 -76.49
N LEU A 535 15.97 -38.88 -77.10
CA LEU A 535 16.01 -39.23 -78.54
C LEU A 535 17.38 -39.41 -79.24
N PRO A 536 17.44 -40.24 -80.31
CA PRO A 536 16.76 -41.52 -80.56
C PRO A 536 17.72 -42.73 -80.61
#